data_AF-A0A9E5RA45-F1
#
_entry.id   AF-A0A9E5RA45-F1
#
_cell.length_a   1.000
_cell.length_b   1.000
_cell.length_c   1.000
_cell.angle_alpha   90.00
_cell.angle_beta   90.00
_cell.angle_gamma   90.00
#
_symmetry.space_group_name_H-M   'P 1'
#
loop_
_entity.id
_entity.type
_entity.pdbx_description
1 polymer ?
#
loop_
_entity_poly.entity_id
_entity_poly.type
_entity_poly.pdbx_seq_one_letter_code
_entity_poly.pdbx_strand_id
1 'polypeptide(L)'
;MGLSWDKAAFPYAWYWQEMHSSPGYPWYKGVYVMAIEPASSIPGQGLTAVMEKNGSHRTLAPGASAEAELHAVFYEGQGVERIAPDGQVTLKK
;
A
#
# COMPACT_ATOMS: atom_id res chain seq x y z
N MET A 1 -11.09 -1.81 8.97
CA MET A 1 -10.63 -2.25 7.64
C MET A 1 -9.19 -2.69 7.77
N GLY A 2 -8.77 -3.69 7.01
CA GLY A 2 -7.37 -4.10 6.94
C GLY A 2 -7.00 -4.59 5.54
N LEU A 3 -5.70 -4.77 5.32
CA LEU A 3 -5.12 -5.15 4.04
C LEU A 3 -4.25 -6.40 4.20
N SER A 4 -4.26 -7.24 3.19
CA SER A 4 -3.34 -8.37 3.01
C SER A 4 -2.82 -8.36 1.58
N TRP A 5 -1.53 -8.58 1.41
CA TRP A 5 -0.86 -8.59 0.11
C TRP A 5 0.38 -9.46 0.13
N ASP A 6 0.83 -9.88 -1.05
CA ASP A 6 2.09 -10.60 -1.19
C ASP A 6 3.29 -9.65 -1.03
N LYS A 7 4.09 -9.88 0.02
CA LYS A 7 5.33 -9.13 0.29
C LYS A 7 6.40 -9.37 -0.77
N ALA A 8 6.36 -10.52 -1.47
CA ALA A 8 7.25 -10.77 -2.58
C ALA A 8 6.89 -9.92 -3.80
N ALA A 9 5.66 -9.41 -3.92
CA ALA A 9 5.25 -8.41 -4.91
C ALA A 9 5.48 -6.97 -4.40
N PHE A 10 5.09 -6.69 -3.16
CA PHE A 10 5.13 -5.36 -2.54
C PHE A 10 5.83 -5.41 -1.16
N PRO A 11 7.17 -5.35 -1.13
CA PRO A 11 7.93 -5.46 0.12
C PRO A 11 7.87 -4.19 0.99
N TYR A 12 7.35 -3.09 0.45
CA TYR A 12 7.21 -1.81 1.16
C TYR A 12 5.73 -1.40 1.26
N ALA A 13 5.46 -0.44 2.13
CA ALA A 13 4.15 0.23 2.20
C ALA A 13 4.36 1.74 2.42
N TRP A 14 3.67 2.57 1.64
CA TRP A 14 3.55 3.98 1.94
C TRP A 14 2.52 4.19 3.03
N TYR A 15 2.88 5.04 3.99
CA TYR A 15 1.93 5.59 4.93
C TYR A 15 1.63 7.03 4.52
N TRP A 16 0.46 7.25 3.94
CA TRP A 16 0.02 8.55 3.45
C TRP A 16 -1.09 9.13 4.33
N GLN A 17 -1.05 10.44 4.53
CA GLN A 17 -2.01 11.17 5.36
C GLN A 17 -2.34 12.51 4.71
N GLU A 18 -3.63 12.82 4.64
CA GLU A 18 -4.14 14.14 4.30
C GLU A 18 -5.09 14.57 5.42
N MET A 19 -4.59 15.47 6.27
CA MET A 19 -5.26 15.91 7.49
C MET A 19 -5.62 17.40 7.38
N HIS A 20 -6.53 17.74 6.46
CA HIS A 20 -6.89 19.14 6.16
C HIS A 20 -5.72 20.01 5.67
N SER A 21 -4.67 19.38 5.14
CA SER A 21 -3.42 20.02 4.73
C SER A 21 -3.57 20.75 3.40
N SER A 22 -4.26 20.15 2.42
CA SER A 22 -4.39 20.66 1.05
C SER A 22 -5.40 21.80 0.95
N PRO A 23 -4.99 23.08 0.75
CA PRO A 23 -5.90 24.22 0.78
C PRO A 23 -6.58 24.53 -0.56
N GLY A 24 -6.08 23.96 -1.66
CA GLY A 24 -6.59 24.19 -3.00
C GLY A 24 -7.48 23.07 -3.52
N TYR A 25 -7.88 23.20 -4.78
CA TYR A 25 -8.57 22.13 -5.51
C TYR A 25 -7.79 20.80 -5.46
N PRO A 26 -8.46 19.64 -5.36
CA PRO A 26 -9.90 19.47 -5.20
C PRO A 26 -10.35 19.46 -3.73
N TRP A 27 -9.43 19.57 -2.78
CA TRP A 27 -9.69 19.22 -1.38
C TRP A 27 -10.15 20.39 -0.52
N TYR A 28 -9.62 21.61 -0.71
CA TYR A 28 -9.99 22.82 0.05
C TYR A 28 -10.06 22.59 1.57
N LYS A 29 -9.10 21.85 2.12
CA LYS A 29 -9.03 21.38 3.53
C LYS A 29 -10.20 20.50 3.97
N GLY A 30 -11.01 19.98 3.05
CA GLY A 30 -12.24 19.25 3.33
C GLY A 30 -12.10 17.77 3.64
N VAL A 31 -10.90 17.19 3.57
CA VAL A 31 -10.70 15.75 3.78
C VAL A 31 -9.76 15.47 4.96
N TYR A 32 -10.12 14.45 5.73
CA TYR A 32 -9.33 13.88 6.83
C TYR A 32 -9.20 12.38 6.58
N VAL A 33 -8.12 11.97 5.92
CA VAL A 33 -7.95 10.62 5.38
C VAL A 33 -6.51 10.14 5.56
N MET A 34 -6.35 8.83 5.59
CA MET A 34 -5.06 8.15 5.56
C MET A 34 -5.13 6.91 4.68
N ALA A 35 -3.99 6.50 4.16
CA ALA A 35 -3.84 5.30 3.34
C ALA A 35 -2.60 4.50 3.73
N ILE A 36 -2.71 3.19 3.58
CA ILE A 36 -1.59 2.26 3.54
C ILE A 36 -1.52 1.74 2.10
N GLU A 37 -0.44 2.03 1.40
CA GLU A 37 -0.32 1.71 -0.03
C GLU A 37 0.85 0.73 -0.25
N PRO A 38 0.58 -0.56 -0.50
CA PRO A 38 1.62 -1.52 -0.84
C PRO A 38 2.43 -1.05 -2.06
N ALA A 39 3.75 -1.10 -1.95
CA ALA A 39 4.67 -0.56 -2.95
C ALA A 39 5.78 -1.55 -3.29
N SER A 40 6.11 -1.62 -4.57
CA SER A 40 7.17 -2.50 -5.07
C SER A 40 8.58 -1.94 -4.82
N SER A 41 8.69 -0.63 -4.60
CA SER A 41 9.97 0.09 -4.52
C SER A 41 9.86 1.39 -3.71
N ILE A 42 11.01 1.87 -3.25
CA ILE A 42 11.20 3.15 -2.57
C ILE A 42 12.47 3.84 -3.13
N PRO A 43 12.63 5.17 -3.08
CA PRO A 43 11.74 6.15 -2.47
C PRO A 43 10.71 6.76 -3.44
N GLY A 44 9.76 7.56 -2.92
CA GLY A 44 8.65 8.15 -3.68
C GLY A 44 9.02 9.36 -4.55
N GLN A 45 10.32 9.55 -4.86
CA GLN A 45 10.80 10.66 -5.70
C GLN A 45 10.86 10.29 -7.21
N GLY A 46 10.16 9.24 -7.62
CA GLY A 46 10.12 8.76 -9.00
C GLY A 46 11.13 7.65 -9.32
N LEU A 47 10.94 7.00 -10.46
CA LEU A 47 11.67 5.80 -10.87
C LEU A 47 13.18 6.02 -10.95
N THR A 48 13.63 7.15 -11.51
CA THR A 48 15.06 7.47 -11.60
C THR A 48 15.74 7.45 -10.23
N ALA A 49 15.11 8.09 -9.23
CA ALA A 49 15.65 8.11 -7.88
C ALA A 49 15.66 6.72 -7.22
N VAL A 50 14.68 5.87 -7.51
CA VAL A 50 14.68 4.46 -7.10
C VAL A 50 15.88 3.73 -7.69
N MET A 51 16.07 3.84 -9.01
CA MET A 51 17.16 3.20 -9.74
C MET A 51 18.53 3.63 -9.19
N GLU A 52 18.74 4.93 -9.04
CA GLU A 52 20.02 5.51 -8.60
C GLU A 52 20.37 5.18 -7.14
N LYS A 53 19.38 5.20 -6.24
CA LYS A 53 19.64 5.08 -4.81
C LYS A 53 19.74 3.64 -4.32
N ASN A 54 18.95 2.73 -4.87
CA ASN A 54 18.91 1.36 -4.37
C ASN A 54 18.57 0.28 -5.39
N GLY A 55 18.18 0.64 -6.62
CA GLY A 55 17.88 -0.34 -7.66
C GLY A 55 16.68 -1.25 -7.36
N SER A 56 15.81 -0.91 -6.41
CA SER A 56 14.66 -1.75 -6.01
C SER A 56 13.50 -1.79 -7.01
N HIS A 57 13.63 -1.11 -8.14
CA HIS A 57 12.66 -1.15 -9.24
C HIS A 57 12.50 -2.56 -9.79
N ARG A 58 11.29 -2.88 -10.27
CA ARG A 58 11.02 -4.16 -10.93
C ARG A 58 11.22 -4.03 -12.43
N THR A 59 11.66 -5.12 -13.05
CA THR A 59 11.82 -5.23 -14.49
C THR A 59 10.95 -6.38 -15.02
N LEU A 60 10.33 -6.16 -16.17
CA LEU A 60 9.62 -7.18 -16.92
C LEU A 60 10.29 -7.31 -18.28
N ALA A 61 10.64 -8.53 -18.66
CA ALA A 61 11.20 -8.82 -19.98
C ALA A 61 10.11 -8.71 -21.07
N PRO A 62 10.49 -8.58 -22.35
CA PRO A 62 9.53 -8.64 -23.45
C PRO A 62 8.68 -9.92 -23.39
N GLY A 63 7.35 -9.76 -23.38
CA GLY A 63 6.40 -10.88 -23.29
C GLY A 63 6.19 -11.46 -21.88
N ALA A 64 6.88 -10.95 -20.85
CA ALA A 64 6.65 -11.38 -19.47
C ALA A 64 5.41 -10.71 -18.85
N SER A 65 4.77 -11.41 -17.93
CA SER A 65 3.70 -10.89 -17.08
C SER A 65 4.05 -11.06 -15.59
N ALA A 66 3.44 -10.24 -14.75
CA ALA A 66 3.45 -10.40 -13.30
C ALA A 66 2.06 -10.10 -12.76
N GLU A 67 1.65 -10.88 -11.77
CA GLU A 67 0.35 -10.79 -11.12
C GLU A 67 0.56 -10.75 -9.61
N ALA A 68 -0.33 -10.05 -8.91
CA ALA A 68 -0.35 -10.02 -7.46
C ALA A 68 -1.80 -9.80 -7.00
N GLU A 69 -2.15 -10.41 -5.87
CA GLU A 69 -3.46 -10.26 -5.25
C GLU A 69 -3.35 -9.41 -3.98
N LEU A 70 -4.35 -8.55 -3.79
CA LEU A 70 -4.50 -7.74 -2.59
C LEU A 70 -5.93 -7.89 -2.09
N HIS A 71 -6.09 -8.12 -0.79
CA HIS A 71 -7.39 -8.15 -0.14
C HIS A 71 -7.56 -6.93 0.74
N ALA A 72 -8.62 -6.16 0.49
CA ALA A 72 -9.12 -5.15 1.40
C ALA A 72 -10.37 -5.69 2.10
N VAL A 73 -10.32 -5.76 3.43
CA VAL A 73 -11.34 -6.43 4.22
C VAL A 73 -11.93 -5.51 5.28
N PHE A 74 -13.25 -5.54 5.40
CA PHE A 74 -13.97 -4.95 6.52
C PHE A 74 -14.21 -6.02 7.57
N TYR A 75 -14.07 -5.64 8.83
CA TYR A 75 -14.27 -6.52 9.98
C TYR A 75 -14.77 -5.67 11.15
N GLU A 76 -15.48 -6.32 12.07
CA GLU A 76 -15.94 -5.72 13.32
C GLU A 76 -15.20 -6.38 14.49
N GLY A 77 -14.61 -5.59 15.39
CA GLY A 77 -13.87 -6.09 16.54
C GLY A 77 -12.91 -5.04 17.13
N GLN A 78 -12.39 -5.29 18.33
CA GLN A 78 -11.48 -4.36 19.02
C GLN A 78 -10.02 -4.49 18.58
N GLY A 79 -9.69 -5.47 17.74
CA GLY A 79 -8.36 -5.64 17.18
C GLY A 79 -8.24 -6.84 16.26
N VAL A 80 -7.27 -6.79 15.36
CA VAL A 80 -6.92 -7.88 14.45
C VAL A 80 -5.65 -8.55 14.95
N GLU A 81 -5.68 -9.87 15.03
CA GLU A 81 -4.49 -10.70 15.24
C GLU A 81 -3.80 -10.98 13.90
N ARG A 82 -4.58 -11.34 12.87
CA ARG A 82 -4.07 -11.65 11.53
C ARG A 82 -5.12 -11.41 10.45
N ILE A 83 -4.65 -11.02 9.26
CA ILE A 83 -5.40 -11.13 8.00
C ILE A 83 -4.61 -12.10 7.13
N ALA A 84 -5.23 -13.21 6.77
CA ALA A 84 -4.61 -14.23 5.94
C ALA A 84 -4.44 -13.74 4.48
N PRO A 85 -3.58 -14.39 3.68
CA PRO A 85 -3.40 -14.05 2.27
C PRO A 85 -4.68 -14.10 1.43
N ASP A 86 -5.70 -14.86 1.84
CA ASP A 86 -7.02 -14.96 1.20
C ASP A 86 -8.05 -13.95 1.74
N GLY A 87 -7.62 -13.05 2.64
CA GLY A 87 -8.49 -12.06 3.28
C GLY A 87 -9.21 -12.56 4.55
N GLN A 88 -9.03 -13.81 5.00
CA GLN A 88 -9.67 -14.25 6.23
C GLN A 88 -9.12 -13.50 7.46
N VAL A 89 -10.01 -12.94 8.28
CA VAL A 89 -9.64 -12.14 9.46
C VAL A 89 -9.74 -12.97 10.74
N THR A 90 -8.66 -13.00 11.52
CA THR A 90 -8.64 -13.48 12.90
C THR A 90 -8.58 -12.28 13.85
N LEU A 91 -9.60 -12.14 14.71
CA LEU A 91 -9.68 -11.06 15.68
C LEU A 91 -8.92 -11.44 16.96
N LYS A 92 -8.40 -10.42 17.67
CA LYS A 92 -7.85 -10.62 19.00
C LYS A 92 -8.96 -11.02 19.98
N LYS A 93 -8.63 -11.92 20.90
CA LYS A 93 -9.49 -12.28 22.03
C LYS A 93 -9.53 -11.18 23.09
#